data_AF-A0A524QUK1-F1
#
_entry.id   AF-A0A524QUK1-F1
#
_cell.length_a   1.000
_cell.length_b   1.000
_cell.length_c   1.000
_cell.angle_alpha   90.00
_cell.angle_beta   90.00
_cell.angle_gamma   90.00
#
_symmetry.space_group_name_H-M   'P 1'
#
loop_
_entity.id
_entity.type
_entity.pdbx_description
1 polymer ?
#
loop_
_entity_poly.entity_id
_entity_poly.type
_entity_poly.pdbx_seq_one_letter_code
_entity_poly.pdbx_strand_id
1 'polypeptide(L)'
;MIGGTDLLSLRNSAASAHDRYATAIGYVCGDADGSTEIDIADVVYLISYIFSGGGAPSPLLAGDADCSLDINVADAVYLINYIFSGGAVPCAVCPK
;
A
#
# COMPACT_ATOMS: atom_id res chain seq x y z
N MET A 1 43.07 -6.69 5.96
CA MET A 1 42.38 -5.61 6.69
C MET A 1 42.66 -4.29 6.01
N ILE A 2 41.74 -3.87 5.14
CA ILE A 2 41.33 -2.49 4.80
C ILE A 2 39.96 -2.72 4.10
N GLY A 3 38.82 -2.13 4.45
CA GLY A 3 38.57 -0.94 5.24
C GLY A 3 37.79 0.05 4.38
N GLY A 4 36.49 -0.20 4.20
CA GLY A 4 35.48 0.79 3.82
C GLY A 4 35.62 1.44 2.44
N THR A 5 35.02 0.84 1.41
CA THR A 5 34.62 1.62 0.23
C THR A 5 33.50 2.56 0.63
N ASP A 6 33.90 3.81 0.80
CA ASP A 6 33.17 5.07 0.73
C ASP A 6 31.64 4.96 0.49
N LEU A 7 30.88 5.14 1.57
CA LEU A 7 29.40 5.19 1.58
C LEU A 7 28.82 6.42 0.83
N LEU A 8 29.67 7.25 0.22
CA LEU A 8 29.24 8.41 -0.56
C LEU A 8 29.00 8.10 -2.06
N SER A 9 29.32 6.90 -2.56
CA SER A 9 29.08 6.56 -3.98
C SER A 9 27.72 5.94 -4.29
N LEU A 10 26.85 5.70 -3.30
CA LEU A 10 25.52 5.08 -3.50
C LEU A 10 24.38 6.11 -3.57
N ARG A 11 24.69 7.40 -3.62
CA ARG A 11 23.70 8.48 -3.76
C ARG A 11 23.65 9.01 -5.19
N ASN A 12 23.35 8.17 -6.19
CA ASN A 12 22.86 8.69 -7.48
C ASN A 12 22.22 7.63 -8.39
N SER A 13 21.05 7.12 -8.01
CA SER A 13 20.14 6.46 -8.97
C SER A 13 18.72 6.98 -8.75
N ALA A 14 18.39 8.03 -9.49
CA ALA A 14 17.04 8.57 -9.62
C ALA A 14 16.16 7.60 -10.43
N ALA A 15 15.49 6.68 -9.75
CA ALA A 15 14.27 6.01 -10.19
C ALA A 15 13.48 5.61 -8.93
N SER A 16 12.19 5.88 -8.94
CA SER A 16 11.25 5.91 -7.80
C SER A 16 11.36 4.70 -6.85
N ALA A 17 11.23 4.95 -5.56
CA ALA A 17 11.42 4.04 -4.44
C ALA A 17 10.31 2.95 -4.32
N HIS A 18 9.99 2.27 -5.40
CA HIS A 18 8.89 1.31 -5.47
C HIS A 18 9.32 -0.17 -5.31
N ASP A 19 10.60 -0.53 -5.08
CA ASP A 19 11.01 -1.90 -5.46
C ASP A 19 11.99 -2.69 -4.56
N ARG A 20 12.14 -2.48 -3.24
CA ARG A 20 13.09 -3.35 -2.50
C ARG A 20 12.72 -3.86 -1.10
N TYR A 21 11.51 -3.70 -0.58
CA TYR A 21 11.16 -4.34 0.72
C TYR A 21 9.69 -4.78 0.90
N ALA A 22 8.98 -5.12 -0.18
CA ALA A 22 7.66 -5.75 -0.05
C ALA A 22 7.72 -7.28 0.20
N THR A 23 8.90 -7.91 0.16
CA THR A 23 9.03 -9.37 0.30
C THR A 23 9.91 -9.75 1.48
N ALA A 24 9.27 -9.90 2.65
CA ALA A 24 9.51 -11.03 3.55
C ALA A 24 8.51 -11.15 4.72
N ILE A 25 7.83 -10.07 5.17
CA ILE A 25 6.87 -10.11 6.32
C ILE A 25 5.82 -8.97 6.33
N GLY A 26 5.49 -8.33 5.20
CA GLY A 26 4.53 -7.21 5.15
C GLY A 26 3.74 -7.14 3.84
N TYR A 27 2.57 -6.52 3.87
CA TYR A 27 1.68 -6.26 2.73
C TYR A 27 1.70 -4.77 2.37
N VAL A 28 1.12 -4.41 1.23
CA VAL A 28 0.95 -3.00 0.82
C VAL A 28 -0.40 -2.51 1.34
N CYS A 29 -0.42 -1.40 2.07
CA CYS A 29 -1.66 -0.82 2.56
C CYS A 29 -2.36 -0.10 1.42
N GLY A 30 -3.66 -0.34 1.28
CA GLY A 30 -4.44 0.14 0.15
C GLY A 30 -4.40 -0.76 -1.09
N ASP A 31 -3.57 -1.81 -1.10
CA ASP A 31 -3.55 -2.86 -2.15
C ASP A 31 -4.54 -3.96 -1.77
N ALA A 32 -5.82 -3.68 -1.98
CA ALA A 32 -6.90 -4.57 -1.59
C ALA A 32 -6.99 -5.80 -2.49
N ASP A 33 -6.57 -5.70 -3.75
CA ASP A 33 -6.65 -6.79 -4.72
C ASP A 33 -5.38 -7.65 -4.81
N GLY A 34 -4.29 -7.24 -4.14
CA GLY A 34 -3.03 -7.95 -4.05
C GLY A 34 -2.16 -7.80 -5.29
N SER A 35 -2.37 -6.75 -6.09
CA SER A 35 -1.65 -6.47 -7.32
C SER A 35 -0.27 -5.83 -7.10
N THR A 36 0.04 -5.40 -5.88
CA THR A 36 1.23 -4.64 -5.45
C THR A 36 1.26 -3.16 -5.87
N GLU A 37 0.24 -2.71 -6.58
CA GLU A 37 0.01 -1.30 -6.92
C GLU A 37 -1.17 -0.76 -6.09
N ILE A 38 -1.27 0.56 -5.94
CA ILE A 38 -2.44 1.20 -5.31
C ILE A 38 -3.16 2.01 -6.37
N ASP A 39 -4.24 1.46 -6.90
CA ASP A 39 -5.01 2.06 -7.99
C ASP A 39 -6.53 1.90 -7.84
N ILE A 40 -7.27 2.16 -8.94
CA ILE A 40 -8.73 2.14 -8.93
C ILE A 40 -9.30 0.72 -8.77
N ALA A 41 -8.53 -0.32 -9.11
CA ALA A 41 -8.93 -1.71 -8.93
C ALA A 41 -9.12 -2.04 -7.45
N ASP A 42 -8.27 -1.52 -6.57
CA ASP A 42 -8.39 -1.69 -5.11
C ASP A 42 -9.69 -1.13 -4.56
N VAL A 43 -10.09 0.05 -5.05
CA VAL A 43 -11.36 0.68 -4.68
C VAL A 43 -12.53 -0.20 -5.10
N VAL A 44 -12.52 -0.70 -6.35
CA VAL A 44 -13.58 -1.57 -6.86
C VAL A 44 -13.62 -2.89 -6.08
N TYR A 45 -12.45 -3.44 -5.74
CA TYR A 45 -12.33 -4.65 -4.94
C TYR A 45 -12.95 -4.47 -3.55
N LEU A 46 -12.61 -3.38 -2.84
CA LEU A 46 -13.19 -3.04 -1.54
C LEU A 46 -14.71 -2.86 -1.61
N ILE A 47 -15.22 -2.15 -2.60
CA ILE A 47 -16.67 -1.96 -2.77
C ILE A 47 -17.38 -3.31 -3.00
N SER A 48 -16.76 -4.22 -3.76
CA SER A 48 -17.27 -5.58 -3.97
C SER A 48 -17.31 -6.38 -2.66
N TYR A 49 -16.23 -6.34 -1.88
CA TYR A 49 -16.15 -6.98 -0.57
C TYR A 49 -17.21 -6.45 0.41
N ILE A 50 -17.32 -5.11 0.54
CA ILE A 50 -18.20 -4.45 1.52
C ILE A 50 -19.68 -4.67 1.21
N PHE A 51 -20.09 -4.58 -0.06
CA PHE A 51 -21.51 -4.51 -0.43
C PHE A 51 -22.04 -5.70 -1.22
N SER A 52 -21.16 -6.45 -1.89
CA SER A 52 -21.57 -7.45 -2.89
C SER A 52 -21.16 -8.88 -2.54
N GLY A 53 -20.54 -9.09 -1.36
CA GLY A 53 -20.04 -10.40 -0.96
C GLY A 53 -18.82 -10.86 -1.77
N GLY A 54 -18.03 -9.91 -2.28
CA GLY A 54 -16.75 -10.18 -2.93
C GLY A 54 -15.72 -10.81 -1.98
N GLY A 55 -14.58 -11.22 -2.53
CA GLY A 55 -13.46 -11.74 -1.75
C GLY A 55 -12.92 -10.69 -0.77
N ALA A 56 -12.49 -11.12 0.41
CA ALA A 56 -11.81 -10.25 1.36
C ALA A 56 -10.35 -10.01 0.93
N PRO A 57 -9.78 -8.82 1.19
CA PRO A 57 -8.35 -8.58 1.05
C PRO A 57 -7.52 -9.60 1.83
N SER A 58 -6.30 -9.89 1.36
CA SER A 58 -5.39 -10.84 2.00
C SER A 58 -3.98 -10.27 2.11
N PRO A 59 -3.54 -9.85 3.31
CA PRO A 59 -4.27 -9.86 4.58
C PRO A 59 -5.44 -8.88 4.59
N LEU A 60 -6.39 -9.08 5.52
CA LEU A 60 -7.59 -8.25 5.61
C LEU A 60 -7.24 -6.74 5.69
N LEU A 61 -6.21 -6.43 6.47
CA LEU A 61 -5.73 -5.06 6.68
C LEU A 61 -5.09 -4.43 5.44
N ALA A 62 -4.85 -5.16 4.35
CA ALA A 62 -4.43 -4.56 3.08
C ALA A 62 -5.52 -3.62 2.53
N GLY A 63 -6.79 -3.87 2.88
CA GLY A 63 -7.89 -2.96 2.56
C GLY A 63 -8.12 -1.82 3.55
N ASP A 64 -7.38 -1.74 4.65
CA ASP A 64 -7.49 -0.67 5.66
C ASP A 64 -6.58 0.48 5.23
N ALA A 65 -7.13 1.38 4.41
CA ALA A 65 -6.37 2.45 3.78
C ALA A 65 -6.21 3.66 4.73
N ASP A 66 -7.15 3.85 5.66
CA ASP A 66 -7.14 4.96 6.60
C ASP A 66 -6.54 4.62 7.98
N CYS A 67 -6.09 3.38 8.17
CA CYS A 67 -5.48 2.84 9.37
C CYS A 67 -6.42 2.84 10.59
N SER A 68 -7.73 2.70 10.34
CA SER A 68 -8.74 2.63 11.39
C SER A 68 -8.85 1.27 12.06
N LEU A 69 -8.24 0.23 11.46
CA LEU A 69 -8.39 -1.19 11.79
C LEU A 69 -9.76 -1.79 11.43
N ASP A 70 -10.61 -1.06 10.71
CA ASP A 70 -11.95 -1.48 10.30
C ASP A 70 -12.14 -1.30 8.79
N ILE A 71 -12.31 -2.40 8.04
CA ILE A 71 -12.53 -2.34 6.59
C ILE A 71 -13.96 -1.86 6.28
N ASN A 72 -14.10 -0.65 5.76
CA ASN A 72 -15.37 -0.04 5.46
C ASN A 72 -15.31 0.98 4.30
N VAL A 73 -16.38 1.75 4.10
CA VAL A 73 -16.49 2.73 3.00
C VAL A 73 -15.46 3.85 3.11
N ALA A 74 -15.04 4.19 4.33
CA ALA A 74 -14.03 5.21 4.57
C ALA A 74 -12.71 4.88 3.84
N ASP A 75 -12.31 3.61 3.78
CA ASP A 75 -11.12 3.15 3.06
C ASP A 75 -11.22 3.40 1.56
N ALA A 76 -12.36 3.05 0.96
CA ALA A 76 -12.61 3.29 -0.46
C ALA A 76 -12.57 4.79 -0.79
N VAL A 77 -13.15 5.64 0.07
CA VAL A 77 -13.09 7.10 -0.09
C VAL A 77 -11.66 7.63 0.09
N TYR A 78 -10.92 7.06 1.04
CA TYR A 78 -9.51 7.41 1.26
C TYR A 78 -8.67 7.14 0.02
N LEU A 79 -8.80 5.95 -0.57
CA LEU A 79 -8.11 5.57 -1.80
C LEU A 79 -8.46 6.49 -2.98
N ILE A 80 -9.74 6.83 -3.15
CA ILE A 80 -10.16 7.80 -4.19
C ILE A 80 -9.45 9.15 -4.00
N ASN A 81 -9.37 9.65 -2.76
CA ASN A 81 -8.68 10.91 -2.46
C ASN A 81 -7.17 10.82 -2.71
N TYR A 82 -6.54 9.71 -2.34
CA TYR A 82 -5.14 9.45 -2.63
C TYR A 82 -4.85 9.44 -4.14
N ILE A 83 -5.60 8.64 -4.90
CA ILE A 83 -5.38 8.39 -6.33
C ILE A 83 -5.64 9.66 -7.17
N PHE A 84 -6.74 10.37 -6.92
CA PHE A 84 -7.19 11.44 -7.82
C PHE A 84 -6.96 12.85 -7.28
N SER A 85 -6.76 13.01 -5.97
CA SER A 85 -6.66 14.34 -5.33
C SER A 85 -5.31 14.58 -4.66
N GLY A 86 -4.36 13.66 -4.78
CA GLY A 86 -3.04 13.77 -4.15
C GLY A 86 -3.13 13.74 -2.62
N GLY A 87 -4.07 12.96 -2.09
CA GLY A 87 -4.18 12.68 -0.66
C GLY A 87 -2.94 12.01 -0.08
N ALA A 88 -2.94 11.80 1.23
CA ALA A 88 -1.85 11.07 1.89
C ALA A 88 -1.80 9.61 1.40
N VAL A 89 -0.59 9.05 1.34
CA VAL A 89 -0.39 7.62 1.04
C VAL A 89 -1.10 6.77 2.10
N PRO A 90 -1.79 5.68 1.71
CA PRO A 90 -2.39 4.74 2.67
C PRO A 90 -1.33 4.22 3.63
N CYS A 91 -1.62 4.28 4.94
CA CYS A 91 -0.76 3.87 6.05
C CYS A 91 0.74 3.82 5.74
N ALA A 92 1.48 4.89 6.06
CA ALA A 92 2.93 4.96 5.84
C ALA A 92 3.72 3.74 6.38
N VAL A 93 3.19 3.08 7.41
CA VAL A 93 3.63 1.76 7.87
C VAL A 93 2.39 0.91 8.12
N CYS A 94 2.31 -0.25 7.49
CA CYS A 94 1.19 -1.15 7.64
C CYS A 94 1.09 -1.76 9.06
N PRO A 95 -0.11 -1.81 9.66
CA PRO A 95 -0.35 -2.54 10.90
C PRO A 95 0.00 -4.03 10.76
N LYS A 96 0.39 -4.69 11.86
CA LYS A 96 0.69 -6.13 11.90
C LYS A 96 -0.42 -6.92 12.56
#